data_AF-A0A496V021-F1
#
_entry.id   AF-A0A496V021-F1
#
_cell.length_a   1.000
_cell.length_b   1.000
_cell.length_c   1.000
_cell.angle_alpha   90.00
_cell.angle_beta   90.00
_cell.angle_gamma   90.00
#
_symmetry.space_group_name_H-M   'P 1'
#
loop_
_entity.id
_entity.type
_entity.pdbx_description
1 polymer ?
#
loop_
_entity_poly.entity_id
_entity_poly.type
_entity_poly.pdbx_seq_one_letter_code
_entity_poly.pdbx_strand_id
1 'polypeptide(L)'
;GVPTQWPLDWRENAKALGKKGIPVYTFAMREGCRNAFGEIAHLSGGQMGDLEQMDALIDMLTLTAVAVGGDESDVKKYLERYGGRMNQSALEFAKRLCLPVIRDQESKL
;
A
#
# COMPACT_ATOMS: atom_id res chain seq x y z
N GLY A 1 21.80 -29.10 -3.16
CA GLY A 1 21.21 -28.68 -1.88
C GLY A 1 20.68 -27.28 -2.05
N VAL A 2 19.43 -27.03 -1.65
CA VAL A 2 18.89 -25.65 -1.62
C VAL A 2 19.61 -24.92 -0.49
N PRO A 3 20.25 -23.76 -0.71
CA PRO A 3 20.90 -23.02 0.36
C PRO A 3 19.84 -22.59 1.38
N THR A 4 19.90 -23.13 2.60
CA THR A 4 18.85 -22.99 3.62
C THR A 4 18.97 -21.75 4.49
N GLN A 5 19.93 -20.85 4.28
CA GLN A 5 20.06 -19.66 5.13
C GLN A 5 20.86 -18.58 4.40
N TRP A 6 20.15 -17.70 3.69
CA TRP A 6 20.47 -16.29 3.84
C TRP A 6 19.58 -15.81 4.97
N PRO A 7 20.10 -15.35 6.13
CA PRO A 7 19.39 -14.31 6.86
C PRO A 7 19.45 -13.08 5.96
N LEU A 8 18.60 -13.06 4.93
CA LEU A 8 18.35 -11.87 4.14
C LEU A 8 17.71 -10.90 5.12
N ASP A 9 18.54 -10.06 5.73
CA ASP A 9 18.06 -8.96 6.52
C ASP A 9 17.37 -7.99 5.57
N TRP A 10 16.08 -8.25 5.36
CA TRP A 10 15.21 -7.50 4.48
C TRP A 10 15.14 -6.02 4.88
N ARG A 11 15.53 -5.67 6.12
CA ARG A 11 15.63 -4.27 6.58
C ARG A 11 16.67 -3.50 5.79
N GLU A 12 17.85 -4.06 5.56
CA GLU A 12 18.90 -3.38 4.80
C GLU A 12 18.50 -3.18 3.34
N ASN A 13 17.83 -4.17 2.75
CA ASN A 13 17.25 -4.03 1.41
C ASN A 13 16.15 -2.96 1.36
N ALA A 14 15.23 -2.95 2.33
CA ALA A 14 14.16 -1.95 2.39
C ALA A 14 14.72 -0.53 2.56
N LYS A 15 15.71 -0.34 3.44
CA LYS A 15 16.44 0.93 3.58
C LYS A 15 17.15 1.33 2.29
N ALA A 16 17.78 0.38 1.59
CA ALA A 16 18.46 0.65 0.32
C ALA A 16 17.48 1.09 -0.78
N LEU A 17 16.27 0.54 -0.80
CA LEU A 17 15.20 0.98 -1.69
C LEU A 17 14.68 2.37 -1.32
N GLY A 18 14.47 2.63 -0.02
CA GLY A 18 14.09 3.97 0.47
C GLY A 18 15.10 5.06 0.11
N LYS A 19 16.40 4.78 0.25
CA LYS A 19 17.48 5.69 -0.19
C LYS A 19 17.46 5.99 -1.69
N LYS A 20 16.91 5.10 -2.51
CA LYS A 20 16.75 5.27 -3.96
C LYS A 20 15.42 5.92 -4.34
N GLY A 21 14.56 6.25 -3.37
CA GLY A 21 13.20 6.74 -3.63
C GLY A 21 12.30 5.67 -4.26
N ILE A 22 12.55 4.39 -3.98
CA ILE A 22 11.75 3.27 -4.50
C ILE A 22 10.86 2.74 -3.35
N PRO A 23 9.59 3.16 -3.29
CA PRO A 23 8.67 2.69 -2.25
C PRO A 23 8.27 1.23 -2.46
N VAL A 24 8.15 0.48 -1.36
CA VAL A 24 7.59 -0.88 -1.37
C VAL A 24 6.22 -0.86 -0.72
N TYR A 25 5.22 -1.32 -1.46
CA TYR A 25 3.85 -1.48 -0.96
C TYR A 25 3.64 -2.94 -0.59
N THR A 26 3.10 -3.17 0.61
CA THR A 26 2.90 -4.52 1.16
C THR A 26 1.44 -4.74 1.51
N PHE A 27 0.95 -5.97 1.31
CA PHE A 27 -0.42 -6.36 1.61
C PHE A 27 -0.41 -7.61 2.49
N ALA A 28 -0.90 -7.50 3.73
CA ALA A 28 -0.90 -8.62 4.67
C ALA A 28 -2.30 -9.22 4.81
N MET A 29 -2.42 -10.52 4.52
CA MET A 29 -3.66 -11.28 4.75
C MET A 29 -3.75 -11.90 6.15
N ARG A 30 -2.62 -11.98 6.87
CA ARG A 30 -2.52 -12.68 8.16
C ARG A 30 -1.72 -11.82 9.13
N GLU A 31 -2.07 -11.88 10.41
CA GLU A 31 -1.36 -11.11 11.45
C GLU A 31 0.14 -11.46 11.53
N GLY A 32 0.50 -12.72 11.28
CA GLY A 32 1.89 -13.19 11.42
C GLY A 32 2.90 -12.48 10.51
N CYS A 33 2.48 -11.90 9.38
CA CYS A 33 3.37 -11.14 8.50
C CYS A 33 3.24 -9.61 8.64
N ARG A 34 2.26 -9.11 9.40
CA ARG A 34 1.93 -7.68 9.52
C ARG A 34 3.11 -6.84 10.00
N ASN A 35 3.81 -7.29 11.04
CA ASN A 35 4.96 -6.56 11.58
C ASN A 35 6.10 -6.45 10.56
N ALA A 36 6.47 -7.55 9.91
CA ALA A 36 7.53 -7.55 8.91
C ALA A 36 7.14 -6.72 7.67
N PHE A 37 5.90 -6.86 7.18
CA PHE A 37 5.41 -6.14 6.00
C PHE A 37 5.27 -4.63 6.26
N GLY A 38 4.81 -4.26 7.46
CA GLY A 38 4.75 -2.88 7.90
C GLY A 38 6.14 -2.25 7.98
N GLU A 39 7.12 -2.97 8.54
CA GLU A 39 8.49 -2.49 8.63
C GLU A 39 9.16 -2.36 7.24
N ILE A 40 8.94 -3.31 6.32
CA ILE A 40 9.43 -3.22 4.92
C ILE A 40 8.86 -1.97 4.24
N ALA A 41 7.54 -1.77 4.32
CA ALA A 41 6.88 -0.62 3.71
C ALA A 41 7.40 0.69 4.31
N HIS A 42 7.50 0.76 5.64
CA HIS A 42 8.00 1.95 6.33
C HIS A 42 9.44 2.31 5.93
N LEU A 43 10.37 1.34 5.97
CA LEU A 43 11.79 1.57 5.67
C LEU A 43 12.06 1.97 4.21
N SER A 44 11.18 1.56 3.28
CA SER A 44 11.28 1.93 1.87
C SER A 44 10.53 3.23 1.52
N GLY A 45 9.76 3.79 2.45
CA GLY A 45 8.88 4.95 2.20
C GLY A 45 7.57 4.62 1.48
N GLY A 46 7.21 3.33 1.40
CA GLY A 46 5.92 2.89 0.88
C GLY A 46 4.84 2.78 1.96
N GLN A 47 3.80 2.00 1.69
CA GLN A 47 2.69 1.79 2.62
C GLN A 47 2.25 0.35 2.72
N MET A 48 1.76 -0.02 3.90
CA MET A 48 1.15 -1.32 4.15
C MET A 48 -0.38 -1.19 4.15
N GLY A 49 -1.03 -2.13 3.45
CA GLY A 49 -2.46 -2.39 3.55
C GLY A 49 -2.76 -3.71 4.25
N ASP A 50 -3.80 -3.71 5.07
CA ASP A 50 -4.39 -4.93 5.62
C ASP A 50 -5.36 -5.50 4.58
N LEU A 51 -5.14 -6.75 4.13
CA LEU A 51 -5.93 -7.42 3.10
C LEU A 51 -6.83 -8.46 3.78
N GLU A 52 -8.02 -8.05 4.23
CA GLU A 52 -8.94 -8.96 4.93
C GLU A 52 -9.57 -9.99 3.98
N GLN A 53 -9.82 -9.58 2.74
CA GLN A 53 -10.48 -10.39 1.72
C GLN A 53 -9.82 -10.18 0.35
N MET A 54 -9.74 -11.24 -0.46
CA MET A 54 -9.03 -11.23 -1.75
C MET A 54 -9.64 -10.28 -2.79
N ASP A 55 -10.92 -9.98 -2.68
CA ASP A 55 -11.62 -9.01 -3.53
C ASP A 55 -11.01 -7.59 -3.41
N ALA A 56 -10.44 -7.22 -2.26
CA ALA A 56 -9.76 -5.93 -2.07
C ALA A 56 -8.46 -5.81 -2.86
N LEU A 57 -7.82 -6.93 -3.22
CA LEU A 57 -6.45 -6.93 -3.75
C LEU A 57 -6.35 -6.14 -5.05
N ILE A 58 -7.32 -6.30 -5.96
CA ILE A 58 -7.33 -5.60 -7.24
C ILE A 58 -7.46 -4.08 -7.05
N ASP A 59 -8.34 -3.66 -6.14
CA ASP A 59 -8.53 -2.24 -5.85
C ASP A 59 -7.26 -1.64 -5.21
N MET A 60 -6.66 -2.35 -4.24
CA MET A 60 -5.42 -1.91 -3.58
C MET A 60 -4.23 -1.85 -4.54
N LEU A 61 -4.06 -2.85 -5.42
CA LEU A 61 -3.03 -2.83 -6.46
C LEU A 61 -3.23 -1.67 -7.44
N THR A 62 -4.48 -1.42 -7.84
CA THR A 62 -4.79 -0.32 -8.76
C THR A 62 -4.50 1.02 -8.11
N LEU A 63 -4.91 1.22 -6.85
CA LEU A 63 -4.59 2.41 -6.07
C LEU A 63 -3.08 2.63 -5.96
N THR A 64 -2.31 1.57 -5.70
CA THR A 64 -0.84 1.64 -5.71
C THR A 64 -0.28 2.06 -7.07
N ALA A 65 -0.74 1.45 -8.16
CA ALA A 65 -0.25 1.78 -9.50
C ALA A 65 -0.53 3.25 -9.86
N VAL A 66 -1.72 3.74 -9.51
CA VAL A 66 -2.10 5.15 -9.72
C VAL A 66 -1.28 6.08 -8.82
N ALA A 67 -1.01 5.70 -7.57
CA ALA A 67 -0.19 6.54 -6.68
C ALA A 67 1.30 6.62 -7.09
N VAL A 68 1.83 5.63 -7.80
CA VAL A 68 3.23 5.60 -8.25
C VAL A 68 3.42 6.28 -9.61
N GLY A 69 2.47 6.10 -10.53
CA GLY A 69 2.61 6.55 -11.92
C GLY A 69 1.62 7.61 -12.38
N GLY A 70 0.55 7.83 -11.62
CA GLY A 70 -0.49 8.80 -11.92
C GLY A 70 -0.39 10.06 -11.07
N ASP A 71 -1.33 10.97 -11.29
CA ASP A 71 -1.51 12.14 -10.44
C ASP A 71 -2.68 11.96 -9.46
N GLU A 72 -2.82 12.91 -8.55
CA GLU A 72 -3.92 12.96 -7.58
C GLU A 72 -5.31 12.90 -8.23
N SER A 73 -5.46 13.44 -9.45
CA SER A 73 -6.73 13.41 -10.18
C SER A 73 -7.11 12.00 -10.64
N ASP A 74 -6.11 11.16 -10.96
CA ASP A 74 -6.35 9.78 -11.39
C ASP A 74 -6.82 8.91 -10.22
N VAL A 75 -6.27 9.13 -9.03
CA VAL A 75 -6.78 8.50 -7.80
C VAL A 75 -8.24 8.90 -7.59
N LYS A 76 -8.53 10.20 -7.70
CA LYS A 76 -9.89 10.72 -7.52
C LYS A 76 -10.88 10.12 -8.52
N LYS A 77 -10.54 10.08 -9.80
CA LYS A 77 -11.37 9.44 -10.85
C LYS A 77 -11.62 7.96 -10.54
N TYR A 78 -10.60 7.26 -10.04
CA TYR A 78 -10.73 5.85 -9.67
C TYR A 78 -11.70 5.67 -8.50
N LEU A 79 -11.56 6.48 -7.44
CA LEU A 79 -12.46 6.48 -6.28
C LEU A 79 -13.89 6.88 -6.64
N GLU A 80 -14.09 7.88 -7.52
CA GLU A 80 -15.43 8.27 -7.98
C GLU A 80 -16.12 7.14 -8.76
N ARG A 81 -15.35 6.39 -9.57
CA ARG A 81 -15.89 5.32 -10.42
C ARG A 81 -16.11 4.00 -9.67
N TYR A 82 -15.27 3.69 -8.69
CA TYR A 82 -15.22 2.36 -8.07
C TYR A 82 -15.31 2.38 -6.54
N GLY A 83 -15.19 3.53 -5.87
CA GLY A 83 -15.19 3.65 -4.41
C GLY A 83 -16.47 3.11 -3.76
N GLY A 84 -17.63 3.28 -4.40
CA GLY A 84 -18.92 2.78 -3.88
C GLY A 84 -19.06 1.26 -3.83
N ARG A 85 -18.13 0.51 -4.44
CA ARG A 85 -18.09 -0.97 -4.39
C ARG A 85 -16.83 -1.51 -3.70
N MET A 86 -15.95 -0.64 -3.22
CA MET A 86 -14.75 -1.06 -2.50
C MET A 86 -15.13 -1.60 -1.13
N ASN A 87 -14.44 -2.65 -0.70
CA ASN A 87 -14.56 -3.11 0.67
C ASN A 87 -13.72 -2.25 1.62
N GLN A 88 -13.83 -2.55 2.92
CA GLN A 88 -13.19 -1.76 3.97
C GLN A 88 -11.66 -1.73 3.85
N SER A 89 -11.02 -2.85 3.51
CA SER A 89 -9.56 -2.94 3.32
C SER A 89 -9.05 -1.98 2.25
N ALA A 90 -9.71 -1.95 1.08
CA ALA A 90 -9.33 -1.06 -0.01
C ALA A 90 -9.57 0.41 0.34
N LEU A 91 -10.68 0.74 1.01
CA LEU A 91 -10.99 2.10 1.46
C LEU A 91 -9.96 2.62 2.47
N GLU A 92 -9.61 1.82 3.48
CA GLU A 92 -8.62 2.20 4.49
C GLU A 92 -7.23 2.38 3.87
N PHE A 93 -6.85 1.53 2.91
CA PHE A 93 -5.61 1.69 2.18
C PHE A 93 -5.60 2.95 1.32
N ALA A 94 -6.69 3.24 0.59
CA ALA A 94 -6.84 4.48 -0.17
C ALA A 94 -6.67 5.73 0.70
N LYS A 95 -7.30 5.75 1.89
CA LYS A 95 -7.17 6.86 2.84
C LYS A 95 -5.72 7.13 3.21
N ARG A 96 -4.97 6.07 3.57
CA ARG A 96 -3.56 6.19 3.96
C ARG A 96 -2.69 6.63 2.79
N LEU A 97 -2.92 6.08 1.60
CA LEU A 97 -2.16 6.37 0.39
C LEU A 97 -2.35 7.81 -0.09
N CYS A 98 -3.52 8.39 0.18
CA CYS A 98 -3.98 9.65 -0.38
C CYS A 98 -4.16 10.76 0.68
N LEU A 99 -3.48 10.67 1.84
CA LEU A 99 -3.57 11.70 2.90
C LEU A 99 -3.23 13.16 2.47
N PRO A 100 -2.39 13.42 1.45
CA PRO A 100 -2.26 14.78 0.92
C PRO A 100 -3.50 15.26 0.13
N VAL A 101 -4.28 14.33 -0.42
CA VAL A 101 -5.41 14.53 -1.36
C VAL A 101 -6.76 14.66 -0.64
N ILE A 102 -6.93 13.94 0.48
CA ILE A 102 -8.23 13.80 1.16
C ILE A 102 -8.51 14.92 2.19
N ARG A 103 -7.50 15.72 2.56
CA ARG A 103 -7.65 16.78 3.58
C ARG A 103 -8.67 17.88 3.24
N ASP A 104 -9.16 17.96 2.01
CA ASP A 104 -10.16 18.96 1.56
C ASP A 104 -11.62 18.45 1.49
N GLN A 105 -11.92 17.18 1.83
CA GLN A 105 -13.25 16.59 1.59
C GLN A 105 -13.98 16.03 2.83
N GLU A 106 -13.47 16.22 4.05
CA GLU A 106 -14.19 15.83 5.29
C GLU A 106 -15.55 16.56 5.50
N SER A 107 -15.98 17.40 4.56
CA SER A 107 -17.31 18.03 4.60
C SER A 107 -18.41 17.26 3.87
N LYS A 108 -18.12 16.15 3.14
CA LYS A 108 -19.13 15.52 2.23
C LYS A 108 -19.11 13.99 2.08
N LEU A 109 -18.35 13.25 2.88
CA LEU A 109 -18.45 11.78 2.95
C LEU A 109 -19.11 11.34 4.25
#